data_AF-A0A7V6A3M7-F1
#
_entry.id   AF-A0A7V6A3M7-F1
#
_cell.length_a   1.000
_cell.length_b   1.000
_cell.length_c   1.000
_cell.angle_alpha   90.00
_cell.angle_beta   90.00
_cell.angle_gamma   90.00
#
_symmetry.space_group_name_H-M   'P 1'
#
loop_
_entity.id
_entity.type
_entity.pdbx_description
1 polymer ?
#
loop_
_entity_poly.entity_id
_entity_poly.type
_entity_poly.pdbx_seq_one_letter_code
_entity_poly.pdbx_strand_id
1 'polypeptide(L)'
;MGHISRNAPCPCGSGKKYKKCCLPKDEENLRPPKTRHDYCLEVAESLRTKIIKFMEKGGHDRHIGDALEMFWQTLDPDLAPPEKMDNYDYLNFIDWFIHDYPIPDFDLPLIELYLESEPLLPAEEMQVLRDWQDAPLSVYQIRTVSPGEGFWAEDIFSGAEIFISDVRLSHQARKWGLITTRVTKVLDEWQCSGAARLEPPTAKEDILDFVKEGFRLIKKLEPHLELKDFLRVAGVALHQRFLTNQVQ
;
A
#
# COMPACT_ATOMS: atom_id res chain seq x y z
N MET A 1 33.00 -8.51 -26.72
CA MET A 1 33.17 -9.86 -26.14
C MET A 1 31.97 -10.70 -26.57
N GLY A 2 32.19 -11.91 -27.09
CA GLY A 2 31.13 -12.73 -27.67
C GLY A 2 30.14 -13.23 -26.62
N HIS A 3 28.84 -13.18 -26.94
CA HIS A 3 27.78 -13.69 -26.09
C HIS A 3 27.90 -15.21 -25.96
N ILE A 4 28.30 -15.72 -24.78
CA ILE A 4 28.39 -17.17 -24.52
C ILE A 4 26.99 -17.76 -24.53
N SER A 5 26.75 -18.77 -25.38
CA SER A 5 25.47 -19.45 -25.44
C SER A 5 25.17 -20.19 -24.13
N ARG A 6 23.94 -20.04 -23.60
CA ARG A 6 23.48 -20.66 -22.33
C ARG A 6 23.68 -22.18 -22.28
N ASN A 7 23.65 -22.86 -23.43
CA ASN A 7 23.82 -24.32 -23.52
C ASN A 7 25.24 -24.78 -23.86
N ALA A 8 26.18 -23.86 -24.14
CA ALA A 8 27.57 -24.20 -24.44
C ALA A 8 28.30 -24.75 -23.19
N PRO A 9 29.39 -25.52 -23.37
CA PRO A 9 30.30 -25.87 -22.27
C PRO A 9 30.76 -24.60 -21.54
N CYS A 10 30.77 -24.65 -20.21
CA CYS A 10 31.12 -23.52 -19.37
C CYS A 10 32.63 -23.18 -19.50
N PRO A 11 33.01 -21.90 -19.69
CA PRO A 11 34.41 -21.52 -19.90
C PRO A 11 35.31 -21.75 -18.68
N CYS A 12 34.75 -22.02 -17.50
CA CYS A 12 35.52 -22.30 -16.28
C CYS A 12 36.17 -23.71 -16.24
N GLY A 13 36.01 -24.52 -17.29
CA GLY A 13 36.62 -25.85 -17.39
C GLY A 13 35.88 -26.96 -16.64
N SER A 14 34.69 -26.69 -16.09
CA SER A 14 33.92 -27.68 -15.32
C SER A 14 33.27 -28.81 -16.14
N GLY A 15 33.27 -28.70 -17.47
CA GLY A 15 32.57 -29.61 -18.38
C GLY A 15 31.03 -29.51 -18.36
N LYS A 16 30.44 -28.70 -17.47
CA LYS A 16 28.98 -28.49 -17.38
C LYS A 16 28.51 -27.45 -18.41
N LYS A 17 27.21 -27.46 -18.76
CA LYS A 17 26.59 -26.37 -19.55
C LYS A 17 26.67 -25.04 -18.78
N TYR A 18 26.93 -23.93 -19.47
CA TYR A 18 27.09 -22.60 -18.87
C TYR A 18 25.92 -22.21 -17.95
N LYS A 19 24.67 -22.44 -18.39
CA LYS A 19 23.45 -22.21 -17.58
C LYS A 19 23.33 -23.02 -16.29
N LYS A 20 24.11 -24.09 -16.14
CA LYS A 20 24.14 -24.97 -14.95
C LYS A 20 25.46 -24.84 -14.18
N CYS A 21 26.27 -23.83 -14.49
CA CYS A 21 27.57 -23.63 -13.87
C CYS A 21 27.80 -22.15 -13.51
N CYS A 22 28.53 -21.38 -14.32
CA CYS A 22 28.87 -19.99 -13.97
C CYS A 22 27.72 -19.00 -14.23
N LEU A 23 26.80 -19.27 -15.15
CA LEU A 23 25.76 -18.29 -15.50
C LEU A 23 24.95 -17.78 -14.29
N PRO A 24 24.49 -18.60 -13.31
CA PRO A 24 23.81 -18.07 -12.13
C PRO A 24 24.67 -17.12 -11.30
N LYS A 25 25.98 -17.41 -11.17
CA LYS A 25 26.93 -16.56 -10.45
C LYS A 25 27.24 -15.29 -11.23
N ASP A 26 27.36 -15.39 -12.55
CA ASP A 26 27.57 -14.23 -13.42
C ASP A 26 26.31 -13.35 -13.44
N GLU A 27 25.12 -13.95 -13.48
CA GLU A 27 23.83 -13.26 -13.33
C GLU A 27 23.70 -12.62 -11.93
N GLU A 28 24.21 -13.26 -10.88
CA GLU A 28 24.25 -12.72 -9.51
C GLU A 28 25.26 -11.56 -9.37
N ASN A 29 26.45 -11.69 -9.94
CA ASN A 29 27.48 -10.64 -9.97
C ASN A 29 27.08 -9.42 -10.82
N LEU A 30 26.24 -9.64 -11.83
CA LEU A 30 25.68 -8.57 -12.67
C LEU A 30 24.47 -7.89 -12.03
N ARG A 31 23.86 -8.48 -10.99
CA ARG A 31 22.82 -7.78 -10.23
C ARG A 31 23.47 -6.67 -9.41
N PRO A 32 22.94 -5.44 -9.44
CA PRO A 32 23.40 -4.41 -8.51
C PRO A 32 23.23 -4.93 -7.07
N PRO A 33 24.14 -4.56 -6.14
CA PRO A 33 23.99 -4.92 -4.75
C PRO A 33 22.65 -4.41 -4.23
N LYS A 34 21.93 -5.25 -3.46
CA LYS A 34 20.68 -4.84 -2.83
C LYS A 34 20.92 -3.61 -1.97
N THR A 35 20.12 -2.59 -2.19
CA THR A 35 20.10 -1.37 -1.39
C THR A 35 19.38 -1.62 -0.06
N ARG A 36 19.46 -0.65 0.86
CA ARG A 36 18.64 -0.67 2.08
C ARG A 36 17.15 -0.69 1.73
N HIS A 37 16.75 0.10 0.74
CA HIS A 37 15.37 0.16 0.25
C HIS A 37 14.88 -1.21 -0.27
N ASP A 38 15.70 -1.92 -1.06
CA ASP A 38 15.35 -3.26 -1.54
C ASP A 38 15.12 -4.24 -0.38
N TYR A 39 15.91 -4.13 0.69
CA TYR A 39 15.72 -4.94 1.88
C TYR A 39 14.40 -4.62 2.60
N CYS A 40 14.08 -3.33 2.78
CA CYS A 40 12.81 -2.92 3.37
C CYS A 40 11.62 -3.43 2.55
N LEU A 41 11.66 -3.32 1.21
CA LEU A 41 10.63 -3.88 0.33
C LEU A 41 10.47 -5.40 0.55
N GLU A 42 11.56 -6.15 0.67
CA GLU A 42 11.50 -7.60 0.91
C GLU A 42 10.87 -7.96 2.26
N VAL A 43 11.18 -7.20 3.32
CA VAL A 43 10.56 -7.38 4.64
C VAL A 43 9.04 -7.13 4.56
N ALA A 44 8.63 -6.02 3.93
CA ALA A 44 7.23 -5.67 3.78
C ALA A 44 6.45 -6.70 2.95
N GLU A 45 7.00 -7.15 1.81
CA GLU A 45 6.38 -8.16 0.95
C GLU A 45 6.31 -9.54 1.62
N SER A 46 7.35 -9.92 2.38
CA SER A 46 7.34 -11.15 3.19
C SER A 46 6.23 -11.12 4.23
N LEU A 47 6.07 -10.00 4.95
CA LEU A 47 5.01 -9.82 5.94
C LEU A 47 3.62 -9.86 5.29
N ARG A 48 3.38 -9.11 4.21
CA ARG A 48 2.10 -9.14 3.46
C ARG A 48 1.74 -10.55 3.02
N THR A 49 2.70 -11.29 2.47
CA THR A 49 2.51 -12.68 2.07
C THR A 49 2.05 -13.57 3.23
N LYS A 50 2.57 -13.33 4.44
CA LYS A 50 2.21 -14.09 5.65
C LYS A 50 0.80 -13.70 6.15
N ILE A 51 0.44 -12.43 6.10
CA ILE A 51 -0.92 -11.95 6.41
C ILE A 51 -1.95 -12.57 5.44
N ILE A 52 -1.66 -12.58 4.14
CA ILE A 52 -2.54 -13.20 3.14
C ILE A 52 -2.70 -14.71 3.40
N LYS A 53 -1.61 -15.42 3.71
CA LYS A 53 -1.69 -16.84 4.08
C LYS A 53 -2.47 -17.08 5.37
N PHE A 54 -2.42 -16.15 6.31
CA PHE A 54 -3.22 -16.22 7.53
C PHE A 54 -4.72 -16.05 7.20
N MET A 55 -5.08 -15.08 6.36
CA MET A 55 -6.43 -14.88 5.85
C MET A 55 -7.00 -16.15 5.22
N GLU A 56 -6.26 -16.75 4.27
CA GLU A 56 -6.67 -17.97 3.57
C GLU A 56 -6.83 -19.17 4.53
N LYS A 57 -5.88 -19.36 5.46
CA LYS A 57 -5.93 -20.48 6.41
C LYS A 57 -7.03 -20.33 7.47
N GLY A 58 -7.31 -19.10 7.88
CA GLY A 58 -8.39 -18.77 8.80
C GLY A 58 -9.77 -18.79 8.14
N GLY A 59 -9.84 -18.90 6.81
CA GLY A 59 -11.08 -18.82 6.05
C GLY A 59 -11.71 -17.42 6.06
N HIS A 60 -10.91 -16.37 6.31
CA HIS A 60 -11.37 -14.98 6.33
C HIS A 60 -11.58 -14.43 4.91
N ASP A 61 -10.98 -15.06 3.91
CA ASP A 61 -11.17 -14.79 2.48
C ASP A 61 -12.63 -14.95 2.01
N ARG A 62 -13.45 -15.71 2.75
CA ARG A 62 -14.90 -15.81 2.50
C ARG A 62 -15.64 -14.47 2.54
N HIS A 63 -15.07 -13.46 3.21
CA HIS A 63 -15.64 -12.11 3.30
C HIS A 63 -15.21 -11.16 2.18
N ILE A 64 -14.34 -11.61 1.27
CA ILE A 64 -13.85 -10.79 0.15
C ILE A 64 -15.02 -10.30 -0.73
N GLY A 65 -16.03 -11.13 -0.95
CA GLY A 65 -17.20 -10.76 -1.77
C GLY A 65 -17.95 -9.56 -1.20
N ASP A 66 -18.38 -9.66 0.06
CA ASP A 66 -19.11 -8.60 0.76
C ASP A 66 -18.27 -7.32 0.89
N ALA A 67 -16.98 -7.49 1.20
CA ALA A 67 -16.05 -6.37 1.32
C ALA A 67 -15.83 -5.67 -0.03
N LEU A 68 -15.73 -6.43 -1.12
CA LEU A 68 -15.56 -5.87 -2.46
C LEU A 68 -16.82 -5.12 -2.91
N GLU A 69 -18.01 -5.64 -2.60
CA GLU A 69 -19.28 -4.95 -2.86
C GLU A 69 -19.33 -3.61 -2.13
N MET A 70 -18.89 -3.54 -0.87
CA MET A 70 -18.80 -2.29 -0.11
C MET A 70 -17.76 -1.32 -0.70
N PHE A 71 -16.56 -1.83 -1.01
CA PHE A 71 -15.45 -1.03 -1.50
C PHE A 71 -15.75 -0.41 -2.87
N TRP A 72 -16.33 -1.19 -3.77
CA TRP A 72 -16.57 -0.81 -5.17
C TRP A 72 -17.91 -0.10 -5.39
N GLN A 73 -18.29 0.81 -4.48
CA GLN A 73 -19.50 1.63 -4.61
C GLN A 73 -19.14 3.09 -4.89
N THR A 74 -20.08 3.83 -5.47
CA THR A 74 -19.99 5.30 -5.49
C THR A 74 -20.78 5.86 -4.30
N LEU A 75 -20.51 7.10 -3.91
CA LEU A 75 -21.29 7.80 -2.87
C LEU A 75 -22.72 8.15 -3.32
N ASP A 76 -23.00 8.12 -4.63
CA ASP A 76 -24.31 8.41 -5.18
C ASP A 76 -24.99 7.08 -5.56
N PRO A 77 -26.08 6.67 -4.89
CA PRO A 77 -26.71 5.38 -5.16
C PRO A 77 -27.26 5.25 -6.59
N ASP A 78 -27.46 6.37 -7.30
CA ASP A 78 -27.91 6.38 -8.69
C ASP A 78 -26.75 6.25 -9.70
N LEU A 79 -25.49 6.35 -9.25
CA LEU A 79 -24.29 6.20 -10.09
C LEU A 79 -23.64 4.84 -9.88
N ALA A 80 -23.57 4.08 -10.97
CA ALA A 80 -22.80 2.83 -10.99
C ALA A 80 -21.28 3.13 -10.95
N PRO A 81 -20.50 2.34 -10.20
CA PRO A 81 -19.03 2.41 -10.27
C PRO A 81 -18.54 2.01 -11.67
N PRO A 82 -17.27 2.28 -12.02
CA PRO A 82 -16.68 1.79 -13.26
C PRO A 82 -16.89 0.29 -13.44
N GLU A 83 -17.27 -0.13 -14.66
CA GLU A 83 -17.58 -1.54 -14.98
C GLU A 83 -16.41 -2.49 -14.70
N LYS A 84 -15.18 -1.99 -14.72
CA LYS A 84 -13.96 -2.79 -14.54
C LYS A 84 -13.08 -2.18 -13.46
N MET A 85 -12.68 -3.04 -12.54
CA MET A 85 -11.60 -2.79 -11.60
C MET A 85 -10.27 -3.11 -12.29
N ASP A 86 -9.31 -2.18 -12.23
CA ASP A 86 -7.95 -2.46 -12.71
C ASP A 86 -7.06 -3.05 -11.60
N ASN A 87 -5.79 -3.34 -11.92
CA ASN A 87 -4.87 -3.92 -10.96
C ASN A 87 -4.55 -2.97 -9.79
N TYR A 88 -4.50 -1.65 -10.01
CA TYR A 88 -4.25 -0.67 -8.95
C TYR A 88 -5.44 -0.57 -8.00
N ASP A 89 -6.66 -0.62 -8.54
CA ASP A 89 -7.87 -0.67 -7.74
C ASP A 89 -7.94 -1.94 -6.88
N TYR A 90 -7.57 -3.09 -7.45
CA TYR A 90 -7.52 -4.34 -6.69
C TYR A 90 -6.45 -4.31 -5.59
N LEU A 91 -5.27 -3.72 -5.85
CA LEU A 91 -4.24 -3.54 -4.82
C LEU A 91 -4.72 -2.63 -3.68
N ASN A 92 -5.48 -1.58 -4.00
CA ASN A 92 -6.09 -0.72 -2.99
C ASN A 92 -7.20 -1.42 -2.20
N PHE A 93 -8.00 -2.26 -2.87
CA PHE A 93 -8.99 -3.08 -2.19
C PHE A 93 -8.33 -4.03 -1.18
N ILE A 94 -7.27 -4.75 -1.59
CA ILE A 94 -6.56 -5.67 -0.69
C ILE A 94 -5.89 -4.91 0.46
N ASP A 95 -5.29 -3.74 0.21
CA ASP A 95 -4.72 -2.91 1.28
C ASP A 95 -5.79 -2.49 2.29
N TRP A 96 -6.94 -1.98 1.81
CA TRP A 96 -8.07 -1.61 2.66
C TRP A 96 -8.65 -2.82 3.42
N PHE A 97 -8.81 -3.97 2.77
CA PHE A 97 -9.31 -5.19 3.40
C PHE A 97 -8.40 -5.64 4.55
N ILE A 98 -7.07 -5.54 4.37
CA ILE A 98 -6.11 -5.92 5.39
C ILE A 98 -6.17 -4.98 6.60
N HIS A 99 -6.23 -3.66 6.36
CA HIS A 99 -5.99 -2.66 7.41
C HIS A 99 -7.26 -2.11 8.06
N ASP A 100 -8.40 -2.09 7.35
CA ASP A 100 -9.57 -1.33 7.79
C ASP A 100 -10.88 -2.14 7.78
N TYR A 101 -11.01 -3.20 6.97
CA TYR A 101 -12.27 -3.96 6.92
C TYR A 101 -12.45 -4.83 8.18
N PRO A 102 -13.50 -4.59 9.00
CA PRO A 102 -13.73 -5.38 10.20
C PRO A 102 -14.21 -6.78 9.81
N ILE A 103 -13.45 -7.81 10.17
CA ILE A 103 -13.83 -9.19 9.89
C ILE A 103 -15.07 -9.53 10.75
N PRO A 104 -16.23 -9.89 10.15
CA PRO A 104 -17.50 -9.95 10.86
C PRO A 104 -17.57 -10.86 12.10
N ASP A 105 -16.77 -11.94 12.14
CA ASP A 105 -16.78 -12.84 13.32
C ASP A 105 -15.98 -12.29 14.50
N PHE A 106 -15.15 -11.27 14.28
CA PHE A 106 -14.21 -10.75 15.28
C PHE A 106 -14.36 -9.25 15.54
N ASP A 107 -14.97 -8.51 14.61
CA ASP A 107 -15.10 -7.05 14.65
C ASP A 107 -13.75 -6.32 14.69
N LEU A 108 -12.73 -6.93 14.07
CA LEU A 108 -11.37 -6.41 13.99
C LEU A 108 -10.83 -6.50 12.55
N PRO A 109 -9.98 -5.56 12.11
CA PRO A 109 -9.25 -5.68 10.86
C PRO A 109 -8.36 -6.92 10.82
N LEU A 110 -8.12 -7.46 9.62
CA LEU A 110 -7.29 -8.65 9.43
C LEU A 110 -5.87 -8.47 9.98
N ILE A 111 -5.29 -7.28 9.87
CA ILE A 111 -3.93 -6.99 10.38
C ILE A 111 -3.86 -7.01 11.91
N GLU A 112 -4.93 -6.59 12.59
CA GLU A 112 -5.05 -6.64 14.05
C GLU A 112 -5.24 -8.08 14.51
N LEU A 113 -6.13 -8.83 13.85
CA LEU A 113 -6.31 -10.27 14.08
C LEU A 113 -5.02 -11.06 13.89
N TYR A 114 -4.24 -10.69 12.87
CA TYR A 114 -2.96 -11.33 12.65
C TYR A 114 -1.99 -11.05 13.81
N LEU A 115 -1.93 -9.82 14.32
CA LEU A 115 -1.11 -9.49 15.49
C LEU A 115 -1.58 -10.20 16.77
N GLU A 116 -2.89 -10.28 17.01
CA GLU A 116 -3.49 -10.98 18.16
C GLU A 116 -3.26 -12.48 18.14
N SER A 117 -3.06 -13.08 16.96
CA SER A 117 -2.70 -14.49 16.82
C SER A 117 -1.30 -14.84 17.35
N GLU A 118 -0.53 -13.83 17.79
CA GLU A 118 0.86 -13.93 18.24
C GLU A 118 1.74 -14.69 17.22
N PRO A 119 1.85 -14.19 15.98
CA PRO A 119 2.46 -14.95 14.90
C PRO A 119 3.97 -15.07 15.13
N LEU A 120 4.51 -16.25 14.82
CA LEU A 120 5.95 -16.46 14.87
C LEU A 120 6.63 -15.78 13.66
N LEU A 121 7.14 -14.56 13.90
CA LEU A 121 7.80 -13.72 12.90
C LEU A 121 9.25 -13.43 13.28
N PRO A 122 10.15 -13.22 12.28
CA PRO A 122 11.41 -12.53 12.52
C PRO A 122 11.19 -11.19 13.23
N ALA A 123 12.13 -10.78 14.08
CA ALA A 123 11.99 -9.57 14.92
C ALA A 123 11.66 -8.31 14.12
N GLU A 124 12.27 -8.15 12.95
CA GLU A 124 12.04 -7.02 12.04
C GLU A 124 10.61 -7.03 11.47
N GLU A 125 10.12 -8.17 11.01
CA GLU A 125 8.74 -8.28 10.53
C GLU A 125 7.72 -8.05 11.65
N MET A 126 8.02 -8.51 12.88
CA MET A 126 7.17 -8.24 14.04
C MET A 126 7.13 -6.75 14.38
N GLN A 127 8.26 -6.06 14.27
CA GLN A 127 8.30 -4.60 14.44
C GLN A 127 7.44 -3.90 13.37
N VAL A 128 7.61 -4.28 12.11
CA VAL A 128 6.84 -3.73 10.98
C VAL A 128 5.34 -4.00 11.16
N LEU A 129 4.95 -5.21 11.59
CA LEU A 129 3.56 -5.54 11.88
C LEU A 129 2.96 -4.63 12.96
N ARG A 130 3.72 -4.32 14.02
CA ARG A 130 3.27 -3.40 15.07
C ARG A 130 3.17 -1.97 14.55
N ASP A 131 4.14 -1.51 13.77
CA ASP A 131 4.12 -0.16 13.20
C ASP A 131 2.95 0.05 12.23
N TRP A 132 2.51 -1.00 11.53
CA TRP A 132 1.39 -0.92 10.58
C TRP A 132 0.01 -0.83 11.23
N GLN A 133 -0.13 -1.15 12.53
CA GLN A 133 -1.43 -1.08 13.23
C GLN A 133 -1.98 0.34 13.33
N ASP A 134 -1.09 1.34 13.33
CA ASP A 134 -1.44 2.75 13.55
C ASP A 134 -1.25 3.62 12.30
N ALA A 135 -1.18 3.01 11.12
CA ALA A 135 -0.95 3.72 9.86
C ALA A 135 -2.28 3.92 9.12
N PRO A 136 -3.00 5.06 9.22
CA PRO A 136 -4.26 5.28 8.50
C PRO A 136 -4.04 5.57 7.00
N LEU A 137 -5.09 5.35 6.20
CA LEU A 137 -5.17 5.96 4.87
C LEU A 137 -5.27 7.48 5.04
N SER A 138 -4.48 8.24 4.28
CA SER A 138 -4.52 9.70 4.30
C SER A 138 -4.26 10.29 2.91
N VAL A 139 -4.31 11.61 2.81
CA VAL A 139 -4.06 12.37 1.59
C VAL A 139 -2.89 13.31 1.81
N TYR A 140 -1.89 13.22 0.95
CA TYR A 140 -0.65 13.98 1.06
C TYR A 140 -0.45 14.87 -0.16
N GLN A 141 -0.08 16.12 0.08
CA GLN A 141 0.33 17.05 -0.97
C GLN A 141 1.83 16.94 -1.21
N ILE A 142 2.22 16.59 -2.43
CA ILE A 142 3.63 16.48 -2.81
C ILE A 142 4.29 17.87 -2.78
N ARG A 143 5.36 18.03 -2.01
CA ARG A 143 6.13 19.28 -1.87
C ARG A 143 7.34 19.30 -2.80
N THR A 144 8.14 18.23 -2.81
CA THR A 144 9.32 18.08 -3.67
C THR A 144 9.52 16.63 -4.07
N VAL A 145 10.02 16.38 -5.29
CA VAL A 145 10.23 15.03 -5.83
C VAL A 145 11.70 14.80 -6.13
N SER A 146 12.22 13.65 -5.71
CA SER A 146 13.54 13.12 -6.06
C SER A 146 13.34 11.87 -6.92
N PRO A 147 13.29 12.00 -8.27
CA PRO A 147 13.02 10.86 -9.14
C PRO A 147 14.05 9.74 -8.96
N GLY A 148 13.57 8.51 -8.78
CA GLY A 148 14.40 7.34 -8.49
C GLY A 148 14.63 7.07 -6.99
N GLU A 149 14.15 7.95 -6.11
CA GLU A 149 14.27 7.81 -4.65
C GLU A 149 12.90 7.89 -3.98
N GLY A 150 12.17 8.99 -4.18
CA GLY A 150 10.94 9.27 -3.45
C GLY A 150 10.52 10.73 -3.54
N PHE A 151 9.76 11.19 -2.56
CA PHE A 151 9.30 12.58 -2.52
C PHE A 151 8.94 13.01 -1.09
N TRP A 152 9.11 14.30 -0.81
CA TRP A 152 8.56 14.92 0.39
C TRP A 152 7.10 15.27 0.15
N ALA A 153 6.25 14.92 1.09
CA ALA A 153 4.83 15.24 1.07
C ALA A 153 4.36 15.71 2.45
N GLU A 154 3.29 16.50 2.45
CA GLU A 154 2.62 16.98 3.65
C GLU A 154 1.23 16.35 3.72
N ASP A 155 0.91 15.72 4.84
CA ASP A 155 -0.46 15.28 5.13
C ASP A 155 -1.37 16.51 5.21
N ILE A 156 -2.40 16.58 4.36
CA ILE A 156 -3.23 17.78 4.22
C ILE A 156 -4.13 18.04 5.43
N PHE A 157 -4.28 17.07 6.33
CA PHE A 157 -5.13 17.14 7.52
C PHE A 157 -4.32 17.52 8.76
N SER A 158 -3.19 16.86 8.97
CA SER A 158 -2.33 17.10 10.15
C SER A 158 -1.26 18.17 9.93
N GLY A 159 -0.91 18.45 8.67
CA GLY A 159 0.23 19.30 8.31
C GLY A 159 1.60 18.66 8.56
N ALA A 160 1.64 17.36 8.92
CA ALA A 160 2.90 16.65 9.12
C ALA A 160 3.61 16.44 7.79
N GLU A 161 4.91 16.74 7.75
CA GLU A 161 5.77 16.48 6.60
C GLU A 161 6.50 15.16 6.74
N ILE A 162 6.57 14.41 5.64
CA ILE A 162 7.18 13.09 5.59
C ILE A 162 7.88 12.86 4.24
N PHE A 163 9.03 12.20 4.27
CA PHE A 163 9.66 11.68 3.06
C PHE A 163 9.15 10.28 2.80
N ILE A 164 8.52 10.07 1.65
CA ILE A 164 7.97 8.77 1.23
C ILE A 164 8.92 8.18 0.18
N SER A 165 9.53 7.05 0.54
CA SER A 165 10.46 6.28 -0.27
C SER A 165 9.69 5.36 -1.21
N ASP A 166 9.31 5.89 -2.37
CA ASP A 166 8.69 5.13 -3.45
C ASP A 166 9.34 5.49 -4.79
N VAL A 167 10.24 4.60 -5.24
CA VAL A 167 11.01 4.77 -6.47
C VAL A 167 10.08 4.87 -7.68
N ARG A 168 9.05 4.03 -7.79
CA ARG A 168 8.17 3.98 -8.97
C ARG A 168 7.28 5.21 -9.04
N LEU A 169 6.66 5.55 -7.91
CA LEU A 169 5.76 6.69 -7.82
C LEU A 169 6.52 8.00 -7.97
N SER A 170 7.79 8.10 -7.54
CA SER A 170 8.62 9.30 -7.74
C SER A 170 8.74 9.74 -9.21
N HIS A 171 8.62 8.82 -10.18
CA HIS A 171 8.65 9.17 -11.60
C HIS A 171 7.33 9.77 -12.10
N GLN A 172 6.22 9.45 -11.45
CA GLN A 172 4.87 9.90 -11.80
C GLN A 172 4.41 11.09 -10.95
N ALA A 173 4.93 11.19 -9.72
CA ALA A 173 4.69 12.26 -8.77
C ALA A 173 5.00 13.62 -9.40
N ARG A 174 4.14 14.59 -9.11
CA ARG A 174 4.30 15.98 -9.55
C ARG A 174 4.17 16.88 -8.34
N LYS A 175 5.04 17.88 -8.25
CA LYS A 175 4.96 18.91 -7.21
C LYS A 175 3.55 19.51 -7.19
N TRP A 176 3.01 19.65 -5.97
CA TRP A 176 1.65 20.07 -5.64
C TRP A 176 0.52 19.08 -5.92
N GLY A 177 0.78 17.99 -6.66
CA GLY A 177 -0.17 16.90 -6.81
C GLY A 177 -0.52 16.28 -5.47
N LEU A 178 -1.70 15.66 -5.41
CA LEU A 178 -2.19 14.96 -4.23
C LEU A 178 -2.01 13.47 -4.43
N ILE A 179 -1.66 12.78 -3.36
CA ILE A 179 -1.63 11.33 -3.32
C ILE A 179 -2.52 10.84 -2.18
N THR A 180 -3.43 9.92 -2.47
CA THR A 180 -4.23 9.22 -1.46
C THR A 180 -3.62 7.83 -1.29
N THR A 181 -3.05 7.56 -0.13
CA THR A 181 -2.34 6.32 0.18
C THR A 181 -2.17 6.15 1.68
N ARG A 182 -1.91 4.93 2.12
CA ARG A 182 -1.44 4.64 3.48
C ARG A 182 0.09 4.71 3.46
N VAL A 183 0.66 5.51 4.33
CA VAL A 183 2.12 5.61 4.49
C VAL A 183 2.52 4.72 5.65
N THR A 184 3.19 3.62 5.33
CA THR A 184 3.60 2.62 6.32
C THR A 184 5.09 2.71 6.62
N LYS A 185 5.44 2.50 7.88
CA LYS A 185 6.84 2.43 8.30
C LYS A 185 7.38 1.04 8.06
N VAL A 186 8.55 0.94 7.44
CA VAL A 186 9.27 -0.30 7.23
C VAL A 186 10.70 -0.09 7.70
N LEU A 187 10.99 -0.57 8.91
CA LEU A 187 12.26 -0.32 9.60
C LEU A 187 12.54 1.19 9.76
N ASP A 188 13.44 1.73 8.96
CA ASP A 188 13.88 3.13 8.96
C ASP A 188 13.31 3.96 7.80
N GLU A 189 12.46 3.37 6.96
CA GLU A 189 11.84 4.05 5.81
C GLU A 189 10.33 4.18 5.95
N TRP A 190 9.76 5.17 5.25
CA TRP A 190 8.32 5.32 5.07
C TRP A 190 7.98 5.07 3.62
N GLN A 191 6.99 4.21 3.36
CA GLN A 191 6.66 3.72 2.02
C GLN A 191 5.15 3.84 1.79
N CYS A 192 4.74 3.95 0.52
CA CYS A 192 3.34 3.78 0.15
C CYS A 192 2.94 2.31 0.36
N SER A 193 1.78 2.07 0.97
CA SER A 193 1.12 0.77 0.94
C SER A 193 0.07 0.71 -0.16
N GLY A 194 -0.15 -0.48 -0.71
CA GLY A 194 -1.08 -0.70 -1.82
C GLY A 194 -0.68 0.09 -3.08
N ALA A 195 -1.64 0.81 -3.67
CA ALA A 195 -1.43 1.64 -4.85
C ALA A 195 -1.86 3.09 -4.59
N ALA A 196 -0.93 4.04 -4.57
CA ALA A 196 -1.30 5.44 -4.40
C ALA A 196 -2.22 5.94 -5.52
N ARG A 197 -3.33 6.59 -5.16
CA ARG A 197 -4.17 7.33 -6.13
C ARG A 197 -3.62 8.74 -6.28
N LEU A 198 -3.49 9.19 -7.52
CA LEU A 198 -3.04 10.53 -7.85
C LEU A 198 -4.24 11.42 -8.18
N GLU A 199 -4.33 12.58 -7.54
CA GLU A 199 -5.31 13.61 -7.85
C GLU A 199 -4.62 14.96 -8.14
N PRO A 200 -5.21 15.82 -9.00
CA PRO A 200 -4.64 17.12 -9.27
C PRO A 200 -4.67 18.03 -8.02
N PRO A 201 -3.82 19.07 -7.96
CA PRO A 201 -3.81 20.02 -6.83
C PRO A 201 -5.17 20.67 -6.56
N THR A 202 -6.00 20.80 -7.60
CA THR A 202 -7.35 21.40 -7.53
C THR A 202 -8.33 20.57 -6.73
N ALA A 203 -8.08 19.28 -6.50
CA ALA A 203 -8.95 18.43 -5.69
C ALA A 203 -8.79 18.67 -4.18
N LYS A 204 -7.80 19.47 -3.74
CA LYS A 204 -7.45 19.60 -2.32
C LYS A 204 -8.61 20.10 -1.46
N GLU A 205 -9.26 21.19 -1.87
CA GLU A 205 -10.36 21.78 -1.10
C GLU A 205 -11.55 20.83 -1.04
N ASP A 206 -11.89 20.18 -2.15
CA ASP A 206 -12.98 19.18 -2.21
C ASP A 206 -12.73 18.00 -1.26
N ILE A 207 -11.51 17.47 -1.22
CA ILE A 207 -11.13 16.40 -0.27
C ILE A 207 -11.22 16.89 1.17
N LEU A 208 -10.70 18.10 1.45
CA LEU A 208 -10.74 18.68 2.79
C LEU A 208 -12.17 18.86 3.27
N ASP A 209 -13.05 19.39 2.43
CA ASP A 209 -14.45 19.62 2.74
C ASP A 209 -15.20 18.30 2.95
N PHE A 210 -14.96 17.31 2.09
CA PHE A 210 -15.52 15.97 2.23
C PHE A 210 -15.18 15.34 3.59
N VAL A 211 -13.90 15.30 3.96
CA VAL A 211 -13.44 14.71 5.22
C VAL A 211 -13.91 15.53 6.42
N LYS A 212 -13.85 16.86 6.36
CA LYS A 212 -14.32 17.74 7.45
C LYS A 212 -15.81 17.57 7.71
N GLU A 213 -16.63 17.47 6.67
CA GLU A 213 -18.06 17.29 6.83
C GLU A 213 -18.37 15.90 7.41
N GLY A 214 -17.77 14.84 6.89
CA GLY A 214 -17.88 13.49 7.46
C GLY A 214 -17.47 13.45 8.93
N PHE A 215 -16.31 14.05 9.25
CA PHE A 215 -15.81 14.13 10.62
C PHE A 215 -16.75 14.92 11.54
N ARG A 216 -17.30 16.05 11.07
CA ARG A 216 -18.26 16.87 11.82
C ARG A 216 -19.55 16.10 12.13
N LEU A 217 -20.02 15.27 11.20
CA LEU A 217 -21.21 14.45 11.41
C LEU A 217 -20.97 13.37 12.46
N ILE A 218 -19.86 12.64 12.38
CA ILE A 218 -19.57 11.57 13.35
C ILE A 218 -19.21 12.11 14.74
N LYS A 219 -18.53 13.27 14.85
CA LYS A 219 -18.26 13.96 16.14
C LYS A 219 -19.53 14.27 16.94
N LYS A 220 -20.69 14.41 16.29
CA LYS A 220 -21.98 14.60 17.00
C LYS A 220 -22.44 13.33 17.72
N LEU A 221 -22.08 12.17 17.18
CA LEU A 221 -22.39 10.86 17.75
C LEU A 221 -21.28 10.42 18.73
N GLU A 222 -20.03 10.72 18.40
CA GLU A 222 -18.83 10.36 19.16
C GLU A 222 -17.95 11.59 19.44
N PRO A 223 -18.26 12.37 20.50
CA PRO A 223 -17.56 13.63 20.78
C PRO A 223 -16.05 13.48 21.03
N HIS A 224 -15.61 12.31 21.48
CA HIS A 224 -14.21 12.02 21.81
C HIS A 224 -13.39 11.47 20.62
N LEU A 225 -14.02 11.21 19.47
CA LEU A 225 -13.31 10.69 18.30
C LEU A 225 -12.31 11.73 17.78
N GLU A 226 -11.06 11.33 17.56
CA GLU A 226 -10.05 12.19 16.95
C GLU A 226 -10.02 12.03 15.43
N LEU A 227 -9.56 13.05 14.69
CA LEU A 227 -9.57 13.03 13.23
C LEU A 227 -8.76 11.86 12.66
N LYS A 228 -7.64 11.52 13.30
CA LYS A 228 -6.80 10.38 12.92
C LYS A 228 -7.55 9.05 12.98
N ASP A 229 -8.45 8.88 13.95
CA ASP A 229 -9.20 7.65 14.16
C ASP A 229 -10.38 7.61 13.18
N PHE A 230 -10.97 8.76 12.89
CA PHE A 230 -11.93 8.89 11.80
C PHE A 230 -11.33 8.52 10.43
N LEU A 231 -10.08 8.92 10.15
CA LEU A 231 -9.44 8.59 8.87
C LEU A 231 -9.25 7.08 8.67
N ARG A 232 -9.11 6.29 9.75
CA ARG A 232 -9.08 4.82 9.67
C ARG A 232 -10.38 4.24 9.11
N VAL A 233 -11.53 4.79 9.52
CA VAL A 233 -12.85 4.34 9.03
C VAL A 233 -13.27 5.05 7.73
N ALA A 234 -12.76 6.26 7.48
CA ALA A 234 -13.09 7.05 6.30
C ALA A 234 -12.35 6.59 5.02
N GLY A 235 -11.41 5.65 5.12
CA GLY A 235 -10.59 5.20 4.01
C GLY A 235 -11.42 4.71 2.81
N VAL A 236 -12.46 3.91 3.06
CA VAL A 236 -13.38 3.45 2.00
C VAL A 236 -14.16 4.63 1.40
N ALA A 237 -14.60 5.58 2.22
CA ALA A 237 -15.37 6.73 1.75
C ALA A 237 -14.54 7.66 0.85
N LEU A 238 -13.23 7.83 1.12
CA LEU A 238 -12.31 8.53 0.23
C LEU A 238 -12.17 7.83 -1.12
N HIS A 239 -12.15 6.49 -1.13
CA HIS A 239 -12.15 5.72 -2.38
C HIS A 239 -13.47 5.89 -3.15
N GLN A 240 -14.61 5.75 -2.48
CA GLN A 240 -15.93 5.90 -3.10
C GLN A 240 -16.15 7.31 -3.66
N ARG A 241 -15.67 8.35 -2.95
CA ARG A 241 -15.61 9.74 -3.47
C ARG A 241 -14.86 9.80 -4.80
N PHE A 242 -13.67 9.20 -4.85
CA PHE A 242 -12.88 9.17 -6.08
C PHE A 242 -13.64 8.48 -7.22
N LEU A 243 -14.30 7.35 -6.96
CA LEU A 243 -15.12 6.65 -7.95
C LEU A 243 -16.29 7.53 -8.44
N THR A 244 -17.02 8.19 -7.54
CA THR A 244 -18.09 9.12 -7.89
C THR A 244 -17.61 10.19 -8.86
N ASN A 245 -16.46 10.82 -8.57
CA ASN A 245 -15.90 11.89 -9.40
C ASN A 245 -15.41 11.41 -10.79
N GLN A 246 -15.21 10.10 -10.99
CA GLN A 246 -14.80 9.54 -12.29
C GLN A 246 -16.00 9.28 -13.22
N VAL A 247 -17.20 9.13 -12.67
CA VAL A 247 -18.41 8.75 -13.42
C VAL A 247 -19.44 9.88 -13.53
N GLN A 248 -19.20 11.02 -12.87
CA GLN A 248 -19.93 12.29 -13.06
C GLN A 248 -19.43 13.04 -14.30
#